data_AF-A0A8X8KQG8-F1
#
_entry.id   AF-A0A8X8KQG8-F1
#
_cell.length_a   1.000
_cell.length_b   1.000
_cell.length_c   1.000
_cell.angle_alpha   90.00
_cell.angle_beta   90.00
_cell.angle_gamma   90.00
#
_symmetry.space_group_name_H-M   'P 1'
#
loop_
_entity.id
_entity.type
_entity.pdbx_description
1 polymer ?
#
loop_
_entity_poly.entity_id
_entity_poly.type
_entity_poly.pdbx_seq_one_letter_code
_entity_poly.pdbx_strand_id
1 'polypeptide(L)'
;MTPETLLQAMQVHRALYRRQPSDYVRHLRNAEHFLADAGSQPMVEPLAWVLLAEAGQPIDEGGTGADLTEARKRALLAIGCTEVRHGDAGFKPLWEAYLTRCAFVKTGPSSRKTGRVAEDRTFWVLPPTPV
;
A
#
# COMPACT_ATOMS: atom_id res chain seq x y z
N MET A 1 5.19 15.29 -3.75
CA MET A 1 4.48 14.40 -2.81
C MET A 1 3.81 15.20 -1.70
N THR A 2 2.49 15.15 -1.68
CA THR A 2 1.60 15.60 -0.60
C THR A 2 0.63 14.45 -0.24
N PRO A 3 -0.07 14.49 0.90
CA PRO A 3 -1.08 13.48 1.23
C PRO A 3 -2.17 13.32 0.15
N GLU A 4 -2.61 14.41 -0.46
CA GLU A 4 -3.63 14.42 -1.51
C GLU A 4 -3.14 13.71 -2.78
N THR A 5 -1.90 13.99 -3.20
CA THR A 5 -1.31 13.32 -4.38
C THR A 5 -1.17 11.82 -4.17
N LEU A 6 -0.85 11.39 -2.95
CA LEU A 6 -0.76 9.97 -2.60
C LEU A 6 -2.14 9.31 -2.58
N LEU A 7 -3.16 9.97 -2.03
CA LEU A 7 -4.53 9.48 -2.05
C LEU A 7 -5.04 9.33 -3.49
N GLN A 8 -4.77 10.31 -4.36
CA GLN A 8 -5.09 10.22 -5.79
C GLN A 8 -4.33 9.06 -6.45
N ALA A 9 -3.04 8.88 -6.15
CA ALA A 9 -2.24 7.77 -6.66
C ALA A 9 -2.76 6.40 -6.20
N MET A 10 -3.28 6.27 -4.97
CA MET A 10 -3.96 5.05 -4.52
C MET A 10 -5.20 4.75 -5.37
N GLN A 11 -6.01 5.76 -5.69
CA GLN A 11 -7.18 5.60 -6.55
C GLN A 11 -6.80 5.19 -7.97
N VAL A 12 -5.76 5.80 -8.53
CA VAL A 12 -5.22 5.43 -9.85
C VAL A 12 -4.73 3.98 -9.83
N HIS A 13 -3.93 3.59 -8.85
CA HIS A 13 -3.46 2.21 -8.69
C HIS A 13 -4.63 1.23 -8.56
N ARG A 14 -5.64 1.56 -7.76
CA ARG A 14 -6.82 0.73 -7.58
C ARG A 14 -7.63 0.56 -8.87
N ALA A 15 -7.67 1.58 -9.73
CA ALA A 15 -8.30 1.50 -11.04
C ALA A 15 -7.54 0.56 -12.01
N LEU A 16 -6.23 0.38 -11.84
CA LEU A 16 -5.43 -0.54 -12.65
C LEU A 16 -5.85 -2.00 -12.47
N TYR A 17 -6.41 -2.38 -11.31
CA TYR A 17 -6.99 -3.71 -11.12
C TYR A 17 -7.98 -4.10 -12.23
N ARG A 18 -8.76 -3.13 -12.75
CA ARG A 18 -9.71 -3.39 -13.84
C ARG A 18 -9.03 -3.68 -15.18
N ARG A 19 -7.81 -3.18 -15.38
CA ARG A 19 -7.05 -3.29 -16.62
C ARG A 19 -6.09 -4.48 -16.61
N GLN A 20 -5.42 -4.71 -15.48
CA GLN A 20 -4.38 -5.73 -15.29
C GLN A 20 -4.58 -6.44 -13.92
N PRO A 21 -5.58 -7.32 -13.80
CA PRO A 21 -5.95 -7.92 -12.51
C PRO A 21 -4.85 -8.84 -11.94
N SER A 22 -4.16 -9.60 -12.80
CA SER A 22 -3.11 -10.53 -12.38
C SER A 22 -1.90 -9.83 -11.75
N ASP A 23 -1.47 -8.71 -12.35
CA ASP A 23 -0.36 -7.92 -11.83
C ASP A 23 -0.72 -7.28 -10.51
N TYR A 24 -1.90 -6.64 -10.44
CA TYR A 24 -2.42 -6.08 -9.21
C TYR A 24 -2.44 -7.12 -8.07
N VAL A 25 -2.97 -8.32 -8.33
CA VAL A 25 -3.02 -9.42 -7.35
C VAL A 25 -1.62 -9.82 -6.89
N ARG A 26 -0.68 -9.96 -7.82
CA ARG A 26 0.72 -10.29 -7.52
C ARG A 26 1.38 -9.23 -6.64
N HIS A 27 1.11 -7.95 -6.89
CA HIS A 27 1.66 -6.85 -6.11
C HIS A 27 1.03 -6.76 -4.72
N LEU A 28 -0.30 -6.86 -4.61
CA LEU A 28 -1.01 -6.88 -3.34
C LEU A 28 -0.55 -8.04 -2.45
N ARG A 29 -0.34 -9.21 -3.03
CA ARG A 29 0.12 -10.40 -2.32
C ARG A 29 1.52 -10.20 -1.73
N ASN A 30 2.46 -9.71 -2.54
CA ASN A 30 3.89 -9.74 -2.23
C ASN A 30 4.44 -8.47 -1.56
N ALA A 31 3.68 -7.37 -1.55
CA ALA A 31 4.15 -6.11 -0.96
C ALA A 31 4.38 -6.24 0.55
N GLU A 32 5.48 -5.67 1.04
CA GLU A 32 5.80 -5.62 2.48
C GLU A 32 5.31 -4.31 3.11
N HIS A 33 5.27 -3.24 2.31
CA HIS A 33 4.80 -1.92 2.72
C HIS A 33 3.52 -1.53 1.99
N PHE A 34 2.59 -0.98 2.73
CA PHE A 34 1.30 -0.50 2.24
C PHE A 34 1.08 0.95 2.64
N LEU A 35 0.41 1.71 1.78
CA LEU A 35 -0.16 3.00 2.14
C LEU A 35 -1.62 2.78 2.55
N ALA A 36 -2.05 3.47 3.61
CA ALA A 36 -3.42 3.47 4.10
C ALA A 36 -3.94 4.90 4.27
N ASP A 37 -5.23 5.12 4.02
CA ASP A 37 -5.90 6.36 4.44
C ASP A 37 -6.42 6.26 5.88
N ALA A 38 -6.70 7.40 6.52
CA ALA A 38 -7.14 7.48 7.93
C ALA A 38 -8.66 7.27 8.11
N GLY A 39 -9.30 6.48 7.24
CA GLY A 39 -10.75 6.28 7.23
C GLY A 39 -11.26 5.20 8.20
N SER A 40 -12.58 5.18 8.43
CA SER A 40 -13.26 4.11 9.18
C SER A 40 -13.23 2.75 8.48
N GLN A 41 -13.09 2.76 7.14
CA GLN A 41 -12.78 1.59 6.32
C GLN A 41 -11.56 1.95 5.47
N PRO A 42 -10.34 1.76 6.00
CA PRO A 42 -9.18 2.31 5.36
C PRO A 42 -8.93 1.64 4.01
N MET A 43 -8.68 2.44 2.98
CA MET A 43 -8.18 1.93 1.71
C MET A 43 -6.71 1.56 1.90
N VAL A 44 -6.33 0.34 1.52
CA VAL A 44 -4.96 -0.17 1.64
C VAL A 44 -4.44 -0.55 0.25
N GLU A 45 -3.30 0.01 -0.14
CA GLU A 45 -2.66 -0.26 -1.44
C GLU A 45 -1.14 -0.44 -1.30
N PRO A 46 -0.50 -1.31 -2.12
CA PRO A 46 0.96 -1.48 -2.14
C PRO A 46 1.73 -0.17 -2.31
N LEU A 47 2.51 0.23 -1.31
CA LEU A 47 3.12 1.56 -1.26
C LEU A 47 4.05 1.83 -2.46
N ALA A 48 4.89 0.86 -2.81
CA ALA A 48 5.84 1.02 -3.91
C ALA A 48 5.16 1.40 -5.23
N TRP A 49 3.96 0.88 -5.47
CA TRP A 49 3.17 1.13 -6.67
C TRP A 49 2.40 2.44 -6.61
N VAL A 50 1.91 2.81 -5.43
CA VAL A 50 1.37 4.15 -5.21
C VAL A 50 2.42 5.22 -5.52
N LEU A 51 3.67 5.01 -5.10
CA LEU A 51 4.77 5.93 -5.38
C LEU A 51 5.15 5.99 -6.86
N LEU A 52 5.06 4.87 -7.59
CA LEU A 52 5.23 4.87 -9.05
C LEU A 52 4.11 5.66 -9.74
N ALA A 53 2.87 5.45 -9.32
CA ALA A 53 1.70 6.17 -9.83
C ALA A 53 1.80 7.69 -9.55
N GLU A 54 2.23 8.08 -8.34
CA GLU A 54 2.45 9.50 -7.99
C GLU A 54 3.53 10.14 -8.87
N ALA A 55 4.60 9.42 -9.17
CA ALA A 55 5.67 9.87 -10.04
C ALA A 55 5.30 9.87 -11.54
N GLY A 56 4.09 9.41 -11.91
CA GLY A 56 3.68 9.22 -13.31
C GLY A 56 4.51 8.17 -14.05
N GLN A 57 5.20 7.30 -13.32
CA GLN A 57 6.05 6.27 -13.91
C GLN A 57 5.20 5.10 -14.41
N PRO A 58 5.58 4.48 -15.54
CA PRO A 58 4.88 3.31 -16.04
C PRO A 58 4.94 2.19 -14.99
N ILE A 59 3.76 1.64 -14.74
CA ILE A 59 3.56 0.46 -13.92
C ILE A 59 3.85 -0.72 -14.84
N ASP A 60 5.13 -1.04 -15.02
CA ASP A 60 5.54 -2.10 -15.94
C ASP A 60 5.05 -3.47 -15.45
N GLU A 61 4.57 -4.29 -16.39
CA GLU A 61 4.00 -5.64 -16.20
C GLU A 61 5.00 -6.67 -15.60
N GLY A 62 6.26 -6.26 -15.36
CA GLY A 62 7.30 -7.06 -14.72
C GLY A 62 8.10 -6.35 -13.63
N GLY A 63 7.80 -5.08 -13.35
CA GLY A 63 8.57 -4.27 -12.42
C GLY A 63 8.50 -4.81 -11.00
N THR A 64 9.64 -4.99 -10.34
CA THR A 64 9.67 -5.00 -8.88
C THR A 64 9.25 -3.62 -8.44
N GLY A 65 8.05 -3.48 -7.87
CA GLY A 65 7.58 -2.23 -7.29
C GLY A 65 8.73 -1.62 -6.52
N ALA A 66 9.15 -0.42 -6.92
CA ALA A 66 10.43 0.15 -6.53
C ALA A 66 10.61 0.07 -5.00
N ASP A 67 11.71 -0.53 -4.56
CA ASP A 67 12.00 -0.70 -3.14
C ASP A 67 11.77 0.61 -2.38
N LEU A 68 11.19 0.50 -1.19
CA LEU A 68 10.98 1.65 -0.33
C LEU A 68 12.32 2.11 0.23
N THR A 69 12.98 3.01 -0.50
CA THR A 69 14.26 3.59 -0.09
C THR A 69 14.12 4.43 1.18
N GLU A 70 15.20 4.57 1.94
CA GLU A 70 15.23 5.45 3.12
C GLU A 70 14.88 6.91 2.79
N ALA A 71 15.16 7.37 1.56
CA ALA A 71 14.75 8.69 1.10
C ALA A 71 13.22 8.81 1.01
N ARG A 72 12.54 7.78 0.49
CA ARG A 72 11.07 7.73 0.38
C ARG A 72 10.41 7.60 1.74
N LYS A 73 10.97 6.82 2.67
CA LYS A 73 10.49 6.77 4.06
C LYS A 73 10.53 8.14 4.72
N ARG A 74 11.66 8.86 4.59
CA ARG A 74 11.79 10.22 5.10
C ARG A 74 10.79 11.18 4.46
N ALA A 75 10.53 11.06 3.16
CA ALA A 75 9.53 11.88 2.48
C ALA A 75 8.11 11.62 3.02
N LEU A 76 7.75 10.37 3.30
CA LEU A 76 6.45 10.01 3.90
C LEU A 76 6.30 10.61 5.31
N LEU A 77 7.33 10.49 6.14
CA LEU A 77 7.33 11.11 7.48
C LEU A 77 7.22 12.64 7.40
N ALA A 78 7.90 13.26 6.43
CA ALA A 78 7.89 14.71 6.25
C ALA A 78 6.51 15.28 5.87
N ILE A 79 5.64 14.46 5.26
CA ILE A 79 4.25 14.84 4.94
C ILE A 79 3.26 14.38 6.02
N GLY A 80 3.75 13.89 7.17
CA GLY A 80 2.92 13.51 8.30
C GLY A 80 2.37 12.08 8.27
N CYS A 81 2.89 11.21 7.40
CA CYS A 81 2.51 9.79 7.46
C CYS A 81 3.02 9.14 8.74
N THR A 82 2.21 8.28 9.34
CA THR A 82 2.61 7.47 10.51
C THR A 82 2.91 6.04 10.09
N GLU A 83 4.03 5.49 10.55
CA GLU A 83 4.36 4.08 10.36
C GLU A 83 3.66 3.23 11.45
N VAL A 84 2.98 2.16 11.03
CA VAL A 84 2.26 1.22 11.91
C VAL A 84 2.69 -0.21 11.55
N ARG A 85 3.21 -0.94 12.54
CA ARG A 85 3.70 -2.31 12.43
C ARG A 85 2.91 -3.26 13.33
N HIS A 86 3.14 -4.56 13.15
CA HIS A 86 2.52 -5.57 14.01
C HIS A 86 2.87 -5.32 15.48
N GLY A 87 1.83 -5.22 16.32
CA GLY A 87 1.96 -4.88 17.74
C GLY A 87 1.63 -3.41 18.06
N ASP A 88 1.63 -2.51 17.08
CA ASP A 88 1.29 -1.10 17.28
C ASP A 88 -0.22 -0.89 17.41
N ALA A 89 -0.60 0.16 18.13
CA ALA A 89 -1.99 0.62 18.17
C ALA A 89 -2.47 0.99 16.75
N GLY A 90 -3.64 0.49 16.35
CA GLY A 90 -4.19 0.71 15.02
C GLY A 90 -3.73 -0.28 13.94
N PHE A 91 -2.83 -1.22 14.24
CA PHE A 91 -2.44 -2.25 13.26
C PHE A 91 -3.61 -3.15 12.85
N LYS A 92 -4.40 -3.64 13.82
CA LYS A 92 -5.50 -4.58 13.58
C LYS A 92 -6.53 -4.09 12.53
N PRO A 93 -7.08 -2.87 12.60
CA PRO A 93 -8.02 -2.40 11.58
C PRO A 93 -7.37 -2.26 10.19
N LEU A 94 -6.09 -1.88 10.10
CA LEU A 94 -5.36 -1.82 8.83
C LEU A 94 -5.14 -3.22 8.24
N TRP A 95 -4.81 -4.18 9.10
CA TRP A 95 -4.66 -5.58 8.73
C TRP A 95 -5.98 -6.17 8.22
N GLU A 96 -7.10 -5.90 8.89
CA GLU A 96 -8.44 -6.34 8.46
C GLU A 96 -8.85 -5.71 7.11
N ALA A 97 -8.53 -4.44 6.89
CA ALA A 97 -8.75 -3.79 5.59
C ALA A 97 -7.91 -4.43 4.48
N TYR A 98 -6.64 -4.77 4.77
CA TYR A 98 -5.79 -5.50 3.84
C TYR A 98 -6.37 -6.90 3.52
N LEU A 99 -6.77 -7.66 4.53
CA LEU A 99 -7.39 -8.99 4.34
C LEU A 99 -8.68 -8.90 3.52
N THR A 100 -9.51 -7.90 3.79
CA THR A 100 -10.73 -7.61 3.00
C THR A 100 -10.38 -7.37 1.53
N ARG A 101 -9.32 -6.60 1.27
CA ARG A 101 -8.85 -6.34 -0.09
C ARG A 101 -8.31 -7.60 -0.77
N CYS A 102 -7.54 -8.42 -0.06
CA CYS A 102 -7.06 -9.70 -0.54
C CYS A 102 -8.21 -10.64 -0.92
N ALA A 103 -9.22 -10.76 -0.06
CA ALA A 103 -10.40 -11.58 -0.31
C ALA A 103 -11.16 -11.12 -1.56
N PHE A 104 -11.34 -9.80 -1.73
CA PHE A 104 -12.00 -9.22 -2.90
C PHE A 104 -11.30 -9.60 -4.21
N VAL A 105 -9.96 -9.60 -4.25
CA VAL A 105 -9.19 -9.99 -5.44
C VAL A 105 -8.82 -11.48 -5.47
N LYS A 106 -9.41 -12.30 -4.59
CA LYS A 106 -9.19 -13.75 -4.50
C LYS A 106 -7.71 -14.15 -4.34
N THR A 107 -7.00 -13.44 -3.47
CA THR A 107 -5.61 -13.74 -3.09
C THR A 107 -5.45 -13.85 -1.58
N GLY A 108 -4.29 -14.30 -1.12
CA GLY A 108 -3.96 -14.41 0.30
C GLY A 108 -2.75 -13.56 0.68
N PRO A 109 -2.61 -13.21 1.98
CA PRO A 109 -1.42 -12.53 2.49
C PRO A 109 -0.22 -13.49 2.43
N SER A 110 0.83 -13.17 1.66
CA SER A 110 1.97 -14.07 1.47
C SER A 110 3.26 -13.28 1.38
N SER A 111 4.26 -13.61 2.18
CA SER A 111 5.54 -12.91 2.12
C SER A 111 6.37 -13.46 0.95
N ARG A 112 6.99 -12.56 0.16
CA ARG A 112 7.92 -12.96 -0.90
C ARG A 112 9.17 -13.62 -0.30
N LYS A 113 9.59 -13.19 0.89
CA LYS A 113 10.80 -13.69 1.58
C LYS A 113 10.61 -15.10 2.16
N THR A 114 9.45 -15.36 2.75
CA THR A 114 9.22 -16.61 3.51
C THR A 114 8.22 -17.57 2.88
N GLY A 115 7.42 -17.11 1.91
CA GLY A 115 6.33 -17.88 1.30
C GLY A 115 5.17 -18.21 2.26
N ARG A 116 5.18 -17.68 3.48
CA ARG A 116 4.17 -17.93 4.53
C ARG A 116 3.20 -16.75 4.66
N VAL A 117 2.14 -16.96 5.46
CA VAL A 117 1.21 -15.89 5.87
C VAL A 117 2.00 -14.74 6.46
N ALA A 118 1.80 -13.55 5.90
CA ALA A 118 2.64 -12.39 6.15
C ALA A 118 2.01 -11.43 7.15
N GLU A 119 2.20 -11.68 8.44
CA GLU A 119 1.84 -10.71 9.48
C GLU A 119 2.91 -9.61 9.65
N ASP A 120 4.02 -9.70 8.92
CA ASP A 120 5.17 -8.79 8.93
C ASP A 120 4.96 -7.48 8.13
N ARG A 121 3.71 -7.13 7.80
CA ARG A 121 3.42 -5.96 6.97
C ARG A 121 3.57 -4.65 7.75
N THR A 122 4.01 -3.63 7.03
CA THR A 122 4.11 -2.27 7.55
C THR A 122 3.13 -1.38 6.80
N PHE A 123 2.32 -0.62 7.55
CA PHE A 123 1.37 0.34 7.00
C PHE A 123 1.87 1.75 7.23
N TRP A 124 1.77 2.58 6.19
CA TRP A 124 2.04 4.01 6.23
C TRP A 124 0.69 4.72 6.15
N VAL A 125 0.26 5.33 7.25
CA VAL A 125 -1.07 5.94 7.36
C VAL A 125 -0.97 7.41 7.02
N LEU A 126 -1.72 7.87 6.02
CA LEU A 126 -1.82 9.28 5.67
C LEU A 126 -2.42 10.08 6.82
N PRO A 127 -1.99 11.34 7.05
CA PRO A 127 -2.69 12.22 7.97
C PRO A 127 -4.12 12.47 7.47
N PRO A 128 -5.09 12.72 8.37
CA PRO A 128 -6.44 13.09 7.96
C PRO A 128 -6.39 14.37 7.11
N THR A 129 -7.02 14.33 5.94
CA THR A 129 -7.13 15.51 5.08
C THR A 129 -8.00 16.55 5.79
N PRO A 130 -7.54 17.80 5.96
CA PRO A 130 -8.41 18.85 6.47
C PRO A 130 -9.60 19.04 5.52
N VAL A 131 -10.81 19.01 6.09
CA VAL A 131 -12.08 19.23 5.39
C VAL A 131 -12.25 20.71 5.09
#